data_AF-A0AAD7I301-F1
#
_entry.id   AF-A0AAD7I301-F1
#
_cell.length_a   1.000
_cell.length_b   1.000
_cell.length_c   1.000
_cell.angle_alpha   90.00
_cell.angle_beta   90.00
_cell.angle_gamma   90.00
#
_symmetry.space_group_name_H-M   'P 1'
#
loop_
_entity.id
_entity.type
_entity.pdbx_description
1 polymer ?
#
loop_
_entity_poly.entity_id
_entity_poly.type
_entity_poly.pdbx_seq_one_letter_code
_entity_poly.pdbx_strand_id
1 'polypeptide(L)' 'VRIEWAKTRACAMHWKEEVDLLEEEMCRTHVFHVWRAGWWRDRVGLRGLEEGPQLEGETAYALCQAVMQTMLAERRTKEW' A
#
# COMPACT_ATOMS: atom_id res chain seq x y z
N VAL A 1 -30.85 27.47 18.21
CA VAL A 1 -30.86 26.16 18.92
C VAL A 1 -31.04 24.94 18.01
N ARG A 2 -32.21 24.64 17.40
CA ARG A 2 -32.38 23.40 16.59
C ARG A 2 -31.54 23.35 15.30
N ILE A 3 -31.42 24.49 14.60
CA ILE A 3 -30.64 24.58 13.34
C ILE A 3 -29.13 24.44 13.63
N GLU A 4 -28.64 25.05 14.70
CA GLU A 4 -27.24 24.93 15.11
C GLU A 4 -26.89 23.50 15.52
N TRP A 5 -27.77 22.82 16.25
CA TRP A 5 -27.60 21.40 16.58
C TRP A 5 -27.58 20.50 15.34
N ALA A 6 -28.45 20.76 14.35
CA ALA A 6 -28.45 20.01 13.10
C ALA A 6 -27.15 20.20 12.32
N LYS A 7 -26.61 21.42 12.28
CA LYS A 7 -25.32 21.73 11.63
C LYS A 7 -24.15 21.06 12.32
N THR A 8 -24.04 21.19 13.64
CA THR A 8 -22.92 20.57 14.39
C THR A 8 -22.98 19.04 14.32
N ARG A 9 -24.18 18.46 14.35
CA ARG A 9 -24.37 17.01 14.15
C ARG A 9 -23.95 16.57 12.75
N ALA A 10 -24.30 17.33 11.71
CA ALA A 10 -23.90 17.00 10.34
C ALA A 10 -22.37 17.05 10.16
N CYS A 11 -21.69 18.06 10.71
CA CYS A 11 -20.22 18.12 10.70
C CYS A 11 -19.60 16.94 11.45
N ALA A 12 -20.14 16.58 12.62
CA ALA A 12 -19.65 15.43 13.38
C ALA A 12 -19.83 14.11 12.63
N MET A 13 -20.93 13.94 11.89
CA MET A 13 -21.15 12.76 11.04
C MET A 13 -20.17 12.74 9.86
N HIS A 14 -19.94 13.87 9.19
CA HIS A 14 -18.98 13.96 8.09
C HIS A 14 -17.55 13.65 8.55
N TRP A 15 -17.10 14.22 9.67
CA TRP A 15 -15.76 13.94 10.20
C TRP A 15 -15.59 12.48 10.60
N LYS A 16 -16.67 11.85 11.10
CA LYS A 16 -16.63 10.41 11.35
C LYS A 16 -16.45 9.62 10.05
N GLU A 17 -17.22 9.93 9.02
CA GLU A 17 -17.08 9.29 7.71
C GLU A 17 -15.67 9.48 7.14
N GLU A 18 -15.08 10.67 7.28
CA GLU A 18 -13.71 10.94 6.83
C GLU A 18 -12.66 10.10 7.59
N VAL A 19 -12.83 9.91 8.90
CA VAL A 19 -11.95 9.05 9.71
C VAL A 19 -12.09 7.59 9.27
N ASP A 20 -13.33 7.10 9.10
CA ASP A 20 -13.60 5.73 8.68
C ASP A 20 -13.01 5.44 7.28
N LEU A 21 -13.14 6.39 6.34
CA LEU A 21 -12.54 6.29 5.00
C LEU A 21 -11.01 6.30 5.03
N LEU A 22 -10.42 7.10 5.91
CA LEU A 22 -8.99 7.19 6.06
C LEU A 22 -8.40 5.89 6.61
N GLU A 23 -9.05 5.26 7.60
CA GLU A 23 -8.68 3.93 8.09
C GLU A 23 -8.74 2.89 6.96
N GLU A 24 -9.81 2.90 6.16
CA GLU A 24 -9.96 1.97 5.04
C GLU A 24 -8.86 2.14 4.00
N GLU A 25 -8.52 3.38 3.64
CA GLU A 25 -7.47 3.67 2.65
C GLU A 25 -6.09 3.21 3.13
N MET A 26 -5.84 3.24 4.44
CA MET A 26 -4.58 2.79 5.01
C MET A 26 -4.47 1.28 5.03
N CYS A 27 -5.55 0.57 5.34
CA CYS A 27 -5.63 -0.87 5.13
C CYS A 27 -5.40 -1.24 3.66
N ARG A 28 -6.05 -0.55 2.71
CA ARG A 28 -5.86 -0.78 1.27
C ARG A 28 -4.42 -0.53 0.83
N THR A 29 -3.80 0.56 1.28
CA THR A 29 -2.40 0.90 0.99
C THR A 29 -1.45 -0.19 1.49
N HIS A 30 -1.66 -0.69 2.72
CA HIS A 30 -0.86 -1.79 3.26
C HIS A 30 -1.00 -3.07 2.42
N VAL A 31 -2.24 -3.49 2.14
CA VAL A 31 -2.53 -4.68 1.34
C VAL A 31 -1.93 -4.57 -0.07
N PHE A 32 -2.01 -3.40 -0.68
CA PHE A 32 -1.39 -3.13 -1.98
C PHE A 32 0.12 -3.35 -1.97
N HIS A 33 0.84 -2.82 -0.98
CA HIS A 33 2.29 -2.99 -0.88
C HIS A 33 2.70 -4.45 -0.64
N VAL A 34 1.96 -5.18 0.21
CA VAL A 34 2.19 -6.61 0.44
C VAL A 34 2.00 -7.41 -0.85
N TRP A 35 0.89 -7.18 -1.56
CA TRP A 35 0.62 -7.81 -2.85
C TRP A 35 1.70 -7.47 -3.88
N ARG A 36 2.10 -6.19 -3.96
CA ARG A 36 3.13 -5.73 -4.90
C ARG A 36 4.50 -6.33 -4.62
N ALA A 37 4.84 -6.53 -3.35
CA ALA A 37 6.07 -7.23 -2.96
C ALA A 37 6.06 -8.69 -3.45
N GLY A 38 4.94 -9.40 -3.29
CA GLY A 38 4.75 -10.75 -3.83
C GLY A 38 4.89 -10.79 -5.35
N TRP A 39 4.22 -9.87 -6.04
CA TRP A 39 4.29 -9.75 -7.49
C TRP A 39 5.72 -9.54 -8.03
N TRP A 40 6.56 -8.78 -7.31
CA TRP A 40 7.97 -8.62 -7.65
C TRP A 40 8.78 -9.90 -7.45
N ARG A 41 8.49 -10.69 -6.39
CA ARG A 41 9.14 -11.99 -6.16
C ARG A 41 8.77 -12.99 -7.23
N ASP A 42 7.49 -13.06 -7.62
CA ASP A 42 7.02 -14.00 -8.64
C ASP A 42 7.67 -13.74 -10.01
N ARG A 43 8.06 -12.49 -10.29
CA ARG A 43 8.74 -12.11 -11.53
C ARG A 43 10.19 -12.61 -11.62
N VAL A 44 10.80 -12.99 -10.51
CA VAL A 44 12.15 -13.58 -10.53
C VAL A 44 12.09 -14.93 -11.25
N GLY A 45 12.85 -15.09 -12.33
CA GLY A 45 12.92 -16.33 -13.09
C GLY A 45 11.81 -16.56 -14.12
N LEU A 46 10.79 -15.70 -14.21
CA LEU A 46 9.75 -15.79 -15.25
C LEU A 46 10.25 -15.42 -16.66
N ARG A 47 11.35 -14.67 -16.78
CA ARG A 47 12.00 -14.35 -18.07
C ARG A 47 13.06 -15.39 -18.42
N GLY A 48 12.63 -16.58 -18.81
CA GLY A 48 13.50 -17.68 -19.27
C GLY A 48 13.94 -17.59 -20.73
N LEU A 49 14.18 -16.39 -21.29
CA LEU A 49 14.51 -16.23 -22.73
C LEU A 49 15.83 -15.51 -23.02
N GLU A 50 16.42 -14.80 -22.06
CA GLU A 50 17.72 -14.13 -22.24
C GLU A 50 18.72 -14.66 -21.22
N GLU A 51 19.55 -15.61 -21.63
CA GLU A 51 20.70 -16.06 -20.86
C GLU A 51 21.82 -15.01 -20.97
N GLY A 52 22.01 -14.21 -19.93
CA GLY A 52 23.07 -13.20 -19.88
C GLY A 52 23.14 -12.44 -18.55
N PRO A 53 24.18 -11.61 -18.34
CA PRO A 53 24.36 -10.76 -17.14
C PRO A 53 23.17 -9.85 -16.81
N GLN A 54 22.34 -9.57 -17.82
CA GLN A 54 21.10 -8.79 -17.70
C GLN A 54 20.09 -9.49 -16.78
N LEU A 55 20.02 -10.82 -16.80
CA LEU A 55 19.12 -11.61 -15.97
C LEU A 55 19.44 -11.47 -14.47
N GLU A 56 20.74 -11.44 -14.14
CA GLU A 56 21.21 -11.24 -12.77
C GLU A 56 20.82 -9.84 -12.27
N GLY A 57 21.01 -8.81 -13.10
CA GLY A 57 20.59 -7.44 -12.80
C GLY A 57 19.07 -7.28 -12.64
N GLU A 58 18.29 -7.88 -13.54
CA GLU A 58 16.81 -7.88 -13.45
C GLU A 58 16.33 -8.59 -12.18
N THR A 59 16.93 -9.73 -11.85
CA THR A 59 16.63 -10.49 -10.63
C THR A 59 16.97 -9.69 -9.37
N ALA A 60 18.17 -9.13 -9.31
CA ALA A 60 18.61 -8.28 -8.20
C ALA A 60 17.69 -7.07 -8.03
N TYR A 61 17.29 -6.43 -9.13
CA TYR A 61 16.36 -5.31 -9.10
C TYR A 61 14.97 -5.72 -8.60
N ALA A 62 14.40 -6.81 -9.11
CA ALA A 62 13.09 -7.31 -8.68
C ALA A 62 13.07 -7.64 -7.18
N LEU A 63 14.12 -8.29 -6.67
CA LEU A 63 14.28 -8.56 -5.24
C LEU A 63 14.39 -7.28 -4.41
N CYS A 64 15.20 -6.31 -4.84
CA CYS A 64 15.30 -5.00 -4.20
C CYS A 64 13.93 -4.28 -4.15
N GLN A 65 13.16 -4.34 -5.23
CA GLN A 65 11.81 -3.78 -5.27
C GLN A 65 10.87 -4.52 -4.30
N ALA A 66 10.92 -5.85 -4.24
CA ALA A 66 10.12 -6.61 -3.27
C ALA A 66 10.44 -6.22 -1.82
N VAL A 67 11.71 -6.03 -1.49
CA VAL A 67 12.15 -5.56 -0.16
C VAL A 67 11.63 -4.14 0.11
N MET A 68 11.79 -3.21 -0.82
CA MET A 68 11.30 -1.83 -0.66
C MET A 68 9.78 -1.79 -0.43
N GLN A 69 9.00 -2.58 -1.18
CA GLN A 69 7.56 -2.64 -1.01
C GLN A 69 7.17 -3.22 0.36
N THR A 70 7.90 -4.23 0.85
CA THR A 70 7.70 -4.79 2.20
C THR A 70 7.99 -3.74 3.27
N MET A 71 9.10 -3.00 3.14
CA MET A 71 9.45 -1.92 4.07
C MET A 71 8.42 -0.79 4.09
N LEU A 72 7.85 -0.44 2.92
CA LEU A 72 6.78 0.56 2.83
C LEU A 72 5.51 0.08 3.54
N ALA A 73 5.14 -1.19 3.38
CA ALA A 73 4.01 -1.79 4.10
C ALA A 73 4.20 -1.72 5.62
N GLU A 74 5.38 -2.12 6.11
CA GLU A 74 5.72 -2.10 7.54
C GLU A 74 5.77 -0.69 8.12
N ARG A 75 6.34 0.27 7.38
CA ARG A 75 6.40 1.67 7.81
C ARG A 75 5.00 2.26 7.96
N ARG A 76 4.10 1.97 7.02
CA ARG A 76 2.72 2.46 7.07
C ARG A 76 1.96 1.91 8.27
N THR A 77 2.17 0.64 8.65
CA THR A 77 1.58 0.06 9.85
C THR A 77 2.15 0.63 11.16
N LYS A 78 3.32 1.29 11.14
CA LYS A 78 3.92 1.93 12.33
C LYS A 78 3.55 3.41 12.46
N GLU A 79 3.30 4.08 11.34
CA GLU A 79 2.93 5.50 11.30
C GLU A 79 1.43 5.73 11.56
N TRP A 80 0.62 4.68 11.39
CA TRP A 80 -0.78 4.59 11.80
C TRP A 80 -0.91 3.90 13.15
#